data_AF-A0A821RC82-F1
#
_entry.id   AF-A0A821RC82-F1
#
_cell.length_a   1.000
_cell.length_b   1.000
_cell.length_c   1.000
_cell.angle_alpha   90.00
_cell.angle_beta   90.00
_cell.angle_gamma   90.00
#
_symmetry.space_group_name_H-M   'P 1'
#
loop_
_entity.id
_entity.type
_entity.pdbx_description
1 polymer ?
#
loop_
_entity_poly.entity_id
_entity_poly.type
_entity_poly.pdbx_seq_one_letter_code
_entity_poly.pdbx_strand_id
1 'polypeptide(L)'
;MIREWRLLFWLCLAINIVVEAQNPLGLRASSALRGILFGTAASINNLRKDVDGGQYNSFIKKNYHVIEPENDFKPMKLWHGINNYSWSDCDWLLGATTNSTGWAQQNGMQIRGHTLVWANDKNIPGWLLKQESSMSSEKVKSLMHDYIHAVVGRYRGKVP
;
A
#
# COMPACT_ATOMS: atom_id res chain seq x y z
N MET A 1 26.41 -72.81 6.63
CA MET A 1 27.10 -72.08 7.71
C MET A 1 27.74 -70.85 7.08
N ILE A 2 26.99 -69.74 6.91
CA ILE A 2 26.68 -68.68 7.89
C ILE A 2 27.76 -67.58 7.92
N ARG A 3 27.31 -66.34 7.70
CA ARG A 3 27.97 -65.01 7.79
C ARG A 3 28.68 -64.52 6.53
N GLU A 4 28.01 -63.90 5.56
CA GLU A 4 27.13 -62.70 5.58
C GLU A 4 27.82 -61.37 5.95
N TRP A 5 28.00 -60.53 4.92
CA TRP A 5 27.59 -59.13 4.85
C TRP A 5 28.02 -58.17 5.97
N ARG A 6 29.28 -57.69 6.03
CA ARG A 6 29.63 -56.54 6.93
C ARG A 6 30.74 -55.57 6.49
N LEU A 7 31.21 -55.55 5.24
CA LEU A 7 32.30 -54.63 4.83
C LEU A 7 31.93 -53.62 3.73
N LEU A 8 30.64 -53.34 3.55
CA LEU A 8 30.13 -52.25 2.71
C LEU A 8 29.24 -51.29 3.52
N PHE A 9 29.69 -50.90 4.70
CA PHE A 9 28.96 -49.95 5.53
C PHE A 9 29.85 -48.77 5.86
N TRP A 10 29.43 -47.59 5.40
CA TRP A 10 29.85 -46.25 5.81
C TRP A 10 30.99 -45.56 5.06
N LEU A 11 30.86 -45.43 3.74
CA LEU A 11 31.37 -44.21 3.06
C LEU A 11 30.31 -43.59 2.14
N CYS A 12 29.04 -43.58 2.57
CA CYS A 12 28.10 -42.58 2.08
C CYS A 12 28.41 -41.27 2.81
N LEU A 13 29.40 -40.53 2.30
CA LEU A 13 29.50 -39.11 2.59
C LEU A 13 28.22 -38.49 2.03
N ALA A 14 27.21 -38.37 2.89
CA ALA A 14 26.00 -37.62 2.56
C ALA A 14 26.45 -36.17 2.36
N ILE A 15 26.71 -35.80 1.10
CA ILE A 15 26.73 -34.41 0.69
C ILE A 15 25.30 -33.93 0.95
N ASN A 16 25.09 -33.41 2.16
CA ASN A 16 23.94 -32.57 2.46
C ASN A 16 24.15 -31.33 1.62
N ILE A 17 23.71 -31.36 0.36
CA ILE A 17 23.45 -30.14 -0.38
C ILE A 17 22.28 -29.53 0.35
N VAL A 18 22.58 -28.69 1.33
CA VAL A 18 21.65 -27.66 1.76
C VAL A 18 21.50 -26.80 0.51
N VAL A 19 20.44 -27.07 -0.26
CA VAL A 19 19.93 -26.08 -1.21
C VAL A 19 19.39 -24.99 -0.30
N GLU A 20 20.26 -24.10 0.15
CA GLU A 20 19.84 -22.77 0.57
C GLU A 20 19.09 -22.24 -0.65
N ALA A 21 17.76 -22.17 -0.52
CA ALA A 21 16.94 -21.48 -1.48
C ALA A 21 17.58 -20.09 -1.62
N GLN A 22 18.31 -19.88 -2.73
CA GLN A 22 18.94 -18.61 -3.04
C GLN A 22 17.92 -17.55 -2.71
N ASN A 23 18.28 -16.62 -1.81
CA ASN A 23 17.45 -15.50 -1.38
C ASN A 23 16.53 -15.12 -2.54
N PRO A 24 15.24 -15.52 -2.51
CA PRO A 24 14.43 -15.44 -3.71
C PRO A 24 14.44 -13.97 -4.13
N LEU A 25 14.55 -13.70 -5.43
CA LEU A 25 14.69 -12.35 -6.02
C LEU A 25 13.62 -11.33 -5.55
N GLY A 26 12.66 -11.75 -4.74
CA GLY A 26 11.58 -10.97 -4.16
C GLY A 26 10.39 -11.01 -5.09
N LEU A 27 9.19 -10.78 -4.53
CA LEU A 27 7.97 -10.69 -5.35
C LEU A 27 8.04 -9.50 -6.31
N ARG A 28 8.79 -8.45 -5.95
CA ARG A 28 9.04 -7.28 -6.78
C ARG A 28 9.80 -7.66 -8.04
N ALA A 29 11.01 -8.21 -7.94
CA ALA A 29 11.77 -8.58 -9.14
C ALA A 29 11.06 -9.68 -9.94
N SER A 30 10.45 -10.65 -9.27
CA SER A 30 9.73 -11.76 -9.93
C SER A 30 8.54 -11.27 -10.77
N SER A 31 7.81 -10.26 -10.29
CA SER A 31 6.69 -9.64 -11.03
C SER A 31 7.17 -8.74 -12.16
N ALA A 32 8.26 -7.99 -11.94
CA ALA A 32 8.89 -7.17 -12.98
C ALA A 32 9.36 -8.00 -14.19
N LEU A 33 9.98 -9.16 -13.94
CA LEU A 33 10.41 -10.10 -15.00
C LEU A 33 9.23 -10.65 -15.83
N ARG A 34 8.00 -10.55 -15.31
CA ARG A 34 6.77 -10.98 -15.98
C ARG A 34 5.96 -9.81 -16.55
N GLY A 35 6.47 -8.59 -16.45
CA GLY A 35 5.78 -7.38 -16.92
C GLY A 35 4.49 -7.06 -16.15
N ILE A 36 4.34 -7.55 -14.92
CA ILE A 36 3.17 -7.27 -14.07
C ILE A 36 3.57 -6.46 -12.84
N LEU A 37 2.70 -5.54 -12.43
CA LEU A 37 2.83 -4.86 -11.16
C LEU A 37 2.30 -5.75 -10.04
N PHE A 38 3.00 -5.74 -8.91
CA PHE A 38 2.60 -6.47 -7.72
C PHE A 38 2.66 -5.51 -6.53
N GLY A 39 1.65 -5.57 -5.67
CA GLY A 39 1.43 -4.57 -4.64
C GLY A 39 0.73 -5.11 -3.41
N THR A 40 0.57 -4.23 -2.42
CA THR A 40 -0.15 -4.53 -1.17
C THR A 40 -0.97 -3.32 -0.73
N ALA A 41 -2.02 -3.57 0.03
CA ALA A 41 -2.59 -2.54 0.89
C ALA A 41 -1.67 -2.32 2.11
N ALA A 42 -1.51 -1.07 2.54
CA ALA A 42 -0.70 -0.72 3.71
C ALA A 42 -1.28 0.49 4.46
N SER A 43 -1.17 0.46 5.78
CA SER A 43 -1.47 1.64 6.61
C SER A 43 -0.31 2.63 6.53
N ILE A 44 -0.61 3.91 6.22
CA ILE A 44 0.39 4.98 6.22
C ILE A 44 1.03 5.14 7.60
N ASN A 45 0.25 4.98 8.67
CA ASN A 45 0.76 5.10 10.03
C ASN A 45 1.82 4.02 10.35
N ASN A 46 1.64 2.78 9.88
CA ASN A 46 2.65 1.73 10.08
C ASN A 46 3.94 2.05 9.32
N LEU A 47 3.81 2.57 8.10
CA LEU A 47 4.96 3.01 7.31
C LEU A 47 5.71 4.15 8.00
N ARG A 48 4.98 5.17 8.49
CA ARG A 48 5.56 6.36 9.13
C ARG A 48 6.23 6.06 10.46
N LYS A 49 5.64 5.17 11.26
CA LYS A 49 6.17 4.79 12.59
C LYS A 49 7.31 3.78 12.53
N ASP A 50 7.63 3.28 11.35
CA ASP A 50 8.66 2.24 11.15
C ASP A 50 8.43 1.06 12.10
N VAL A 51 7.20 0.57 12.12
CA VAL A 51 6.78 -0.51 13.05
C VAL A 51 7.68 -1.74 12.91
N ASP A 52 7.74 -2.53 13.98
CA ASP A 52 8.58 -3.73 14.07
C ASP A 52 10.07 -3.47 13.79
N GLY A 53 10.55 -2.28 14.15
CA GLY A 53 11.94 -1.84 13.92
C GLY A 53 12.28 -1.69 12.44
N GLY A 54 11.29 -1.30 11.62
CA GLY A 54 11.44 -1.10 10.18
C GLY A 54 11.45 -2.36 9.32
N GLN A 55 11.17 -3.52 9.91
CA GLN A 55 11.00 -4.76 9.16
C GLN A 55 9.79 -4.69 8.21
N TYR A 56 8.69 -4.06 8.65
CA TYR A 56 7.50 -3.84 7.81
C TYR A 56 7.84 -3.06 6.53
N ASN A 57 8.54 -1.93 6.69
CA ASN A 57 8.98 -1.09 5.57
C ASN A 57 9.97 -1.82 4.67
N SER A 58 10.93 -2.54 5.25
CA SER A 58 11.94 -3.29 4.50
C SER A 58 11.31 -4.40 3.66
N PHE A 59 10.35 -5.14 4.22
CA PHE A 59 9.61 -6.16 3.50
C PHE A 59 8.82 -5.57 2.33
N ILE A 60 8.13 -4.45 2.57
CA ILE A 60 7.35 -3.78 1.53
C ILE A 60 8.23 -3.32 0.37
N LYS A 61 9.32 -2.61 0.67
CA LYS A 61 10.25 -2.08 -0.35
C LYS A 61 10.88 -3.19 -1.19
N LYS A 62 11.17 -4.34 -0.56
CA LYS A 62 11.75 -5.53 -1.21
C LYS A 62 10.75 -6.26 -2.12
N ASN A 63 9.46 -6.28 -1.76
CA ASN A 63 8.50 -7.19 -2.39
C ASN A 63 7.43 -6.52 -3.26
N TYR A 64 7.22 -5.21 -3.16
CA TYR A 64 6.11 -4.55 -3.84
C TYR A 64 6.54 -3.36 -4.70
N HIS A 65 5.83 -3.18 -5.81
CA HIS A 65 5.90 -2.02 -6.68
C HIS A 65 4.83 -0.98 -6.34
N VAL A 66 3.65 -1.45 -5.91
CA VAL A 66 2.46 -0.61 -5.71
C VAL A 66 2.00 -0.67 -4.27
N ILE A 67 1.63 0.47 -3.71
CA ILE A 67 0.94 0.57 -2.42
C ILE A 67 -0.46 1.14 -2.63
N GLU A 68 -1.44 0.48 -2.02
CA GLU A 68 -2.77 1.03 -1.79
C GLU A 68 -2.87 1.48 -0.33
N PRO A 69 -3.09 2.78 -0.03
CA PRO A 69 -3.33 3.21 1.33
C PRO A 69 -4.63 2.58 1.86
N GLU A 70 -4.52 1.77 2.91
CA GLU A 70 -5.60 0.88 3.34
C GLU A 70 -6.88 1.64 3.72
N ASN A 71 -6.72 2.74 4.45
CA ASN A 71 -7.84 3.57 4.92
C ASN A 71 -7.57 5.07 4.82
N ASP A 72 -6.30 5.47 4.73
CA ASP A 72 -5.86 6.85 4.88
C ASP A 72 -6.34 7.78 3.75
N PHE A 73 -6.73 7.19 2.62
CA PHE A 73 -7.27 7.91 1.45
C PHE A 73 -8.80 7.86 1.36
N LYS A 74 -9.48 7.23 2.32
CA LYS A 74 -10.95 7.16 2.33
C LYS A 74 -11.57 8.52 2.69
N PRO A 75 -12.79 8.82 2.21
CA PRO A 75 -13.42 10.12 2.45
C PRO A 75 -13.52 10.51 3.92
N MET A 76 -13.84 9.57 4.83
CA MET A 76 -13.89 9.83 6.28
C MET A 76 -12.56 10.32 6.87
N LYS A 77 -11.41 9.97 6.27
CA LYS A 77 -10.09 10.44 6.72
C LYS A 77 -9.67 11.78 6.10
N LEU A 78 -10.17 12.08 4.91
CA LEU A 78 -9.75 13.23 4.12
C LEU A 78 -10.69 14.43 4.25
N TRP A 79 -12.00 14.22 4.32
CA TRP A 79 -12.99 15.26 4.09
C TRP A 79 -13.75 15.63 5.36
N HIS A 80 -13.22 16.58 6.13
CA HIS A 80 -13.73 16.93 7.46
C HIS A 80 -14.81 18.04 7.46
N GLY A 81 -15.04 18.68 6.32
CA GLY A 81 -16.10 19.66 6.12
C GLY A 81 -16.06 20.28 4.73
N ILE A 82 -16.96 21.21 4.45
CA ILE A 82 -16.95 21.97 3.20
C ILE A 82 -15.62 22.73 3.11
N ASN A 83 -14.82 22.43 2.07
CA ASN A 83 -13.47 22.97 1.87
C ASN A 83 -12.49 22.76 3.05
N ASN A 84 -12.76 21.79 3.92
CA ASN A 84 -11.91 21.44 5.05
C ASN A 84 -11.41 20.00 4.90
N TYR A 85 -10.10 19.86 4.69
CA TYR A 85 -9.45 18.59 4.37
C TYR A 85 -8.26 18.30 5.29
N SER A 86 -8.07 17.03 5.62
CA SER A 86 -6.88 16.55 6.30
C SER A 86 -5.90 15.96 5.28
N TRP A 87 -4.85 16.72 4.95
CA TRP A 87 -3.88 16.30 3.93
C TRP A 87 -2.68 15.53 4.47
N SER A 88 -2.42 15.56 5.78
CA SER A 88 -1.17 15.10 6.40
C SER A 88 -0.70 13.73 5.93
N ASP A 89 -1.58 12.73 5.93
CA ASP A 89 -1.21 11.37 5.55
C ASP A 89 -0.96 11.21 4.06
N CYS A 90 -1.81 11.81 3.24
CA CYS A 90 -1.66 11.81 1.80
C CYS A 90 -0.42 12.59 1.35
N ASP A 91 -0.17 13.75 1.94
CA ASP A 91 1.01 14.59 1.68
C ASP A 91 2.30 13.89 2.09
N TRP A 92 2.30 13.15 3.20
CA TRP A 92 3.48 12.37 3.60
C TRP A 92 3.78 11.26 2.58
N LEU A 93 2.75 10.58 2.08
CA LEU A 93 2.93 9.47 1.16
C LEU A 93 3.24 9.93 -0.28
N LEU A 94 2.54 10.96 -0.77
CA LEU A 94 2.60 11.45 -2.16
C LEU A 94 3.45 12.72 -2.34
N GLY A 95 3.61 13.53 -1.29
CA GLY A 95 4.14 14.89 -1.34
C GLY A 95 3.03 15.94 -1.48
N ALA A 96 3.17 17.09 -0.83
CA ALA A 96 2.14 18.13 -0.72
C ALA A 96 1.92 19.03 -1.96
N THR A 97 2.94 19.17 -2.81
CA THR A 97 2.95 20.05 -3.99
C THR A 97 3.48 19.33 -5.22
N THR A 98 3.22 19.86 -6.41
CA THR A 98 3.68 19.30 -7.70
C THR A 98 5.18 19.01 -7.73
N ASN A 99 6.00 19.81 -7.03
CA ASN A 99 7.46 19.69 -7.01
C ASN A 99 8.01 18.91 -5.81
N SER A 100 7.14 18.39 -4.95
CA SER A 100 7.54 17.60 -3.77
C SER A 100 7.31 16.12 -4.00
N THR A 101 8.24 15.30 -3.53
CA THR A 101 8.13 13.84 -3.53
C THR A 101 7.76 13.35 -2.12
N GLY A 102 6.79 12.45 -1.99
CA GLY A 102 6.49 11.75 -0.73
C GLY A 102 7.25 10.44 -0.58
N TRP A 103 6.96 9.72 0.50
CA TRP A 103 7.58 8.43 0.83
C TRP A 103 7.49 7.42 -0.33
N ALA A 104 6.37 7.38 -1.07
CA ALA A 104 6.18 6.43 -2.17
C ALA A 104 7.22 6.64 -3.29
N GLN A 105 7.34 7.88 -3.78
CA GLN A 105 8.30 8.21 -4.84
C GLN A 105 9.74 8.03 -4.39
N GLN A 106 10.06 8.41 -3.15
CA GLN A 106 11.40 8.22 -2.56
C GLN A 106 11.83 6.75 -2.53
N ASN A 107 10.88 5.82 -2.46
CA ASN A 107 11.13 4.37 -2.46
C ASN A 107 10.84 3.70 -3.82
N GLY A 108 10.65 4.51 -4.87
CA GLY A 108 10.35 4.04 -6.22
C GLY A 108 9.07 3.22 -6.30
N MET A 109 8.07 3.57 -5.49
CA MET A 109 6.78 2.88 -5.42
C MET A 109 5.69 3.71 -6.10
N GLN A 110 4.81 3.03 -6.82
CA GLN A 110 3.57 3.59 -7.36
C GLN A 110 2.47 3.51 -6.31
N ILE A 111 1.46 4.37 -6.44
CA ILE A 111 0.29 4.38 -5.56
C ILE A 111 -0.96 4.01 -6.35
N ARG A 112 -1.80 3.17 -5.77
CA ARG A 112 -3.18 3.00 -6.20
C ARG A 112 -4.07 3.84 -5.29
N GLY A 113 -4.79 4.81 -5.86
CA GLY A 113 -5.76 5.60 -5.11
C GLY A 113 -6.92 4.75 -4.60
N HIS A 114 -7.29 4.94 -3.32
CA HIS A 114 -8.40 4.22 -2.68
C HIS A 114 -8.98 5.04 -1.53
N THR A 115 -10.04 5.81 -1.70
CA THR A 115 -10.91 6.02 -2.87
C THR A 115 -11.66 7.34 -2.69
N LEU A 116 -12.29 7.87 -3.73
CA LEU A 116 -13.01 9.15 -3.67
C LEU A 116 -14.49 8.98 -3.31
N VAL A 117 -15.14 7.90 -3.75
CA VAL A 117 -16.56 7.66 -3.46
C VAL A 117 -16.70 6.27 -2.86
N TRP A 118 -17.47 6.17 -1.78
CA TRP A 118 -17.71 4.93 -1.03
C TRP A 118 -19.21 4.72 -0.82
N ALA A 119 -19.60 3.49 -0.49
CA ALA A 119 -20.96 3.18 -0.05
C ALA A 119 -21.33 3.94 1.24
N ASN A 120 -22.62 4.03 1.58
CA ASN A 120 -23.05 4.66 2.82
C ASN A 120 -22.71 3.78 4.04
N ASP A 121 -21.51 3.95 4.60
CA ASP A 121 -21.06 3.30 5.82
C ASP A 121 -20.14 4.21 6.66
N LYS A 122 -19.47 3.63 7.66
CA LYS A 122 -18.53 4.37 8.53
C LYS A 122 -17.44 5.14 7.78
N ASN A 123 -17.08 4.77 6.54
CA ASN A 123 -16.01 5.37 5.74
C ASN A 123 -16.44 6.64 4.99
N ILE A 124 -17.68 7.09 5.15
CA ILE A 124 -18.17 8.40 4.69
C ILE A 124 -18.01 9.45 5.82
N PRO A 125 -17.75 10.74 5.50
CA PRO A 125 -17.61 11.75 6.54
C PRO A 125 -18.87 11.92 7.39
N GLY A 126 -18.71 11.84 8.71
CA GLY A 126 -19.83 11.96 9.64
C GLY A 126 -20.58 13.30 9.54
N TRP A 127 -19.90 14.39 9.11
CA TRP A 127 -20.57 15.68 8.91
C TRP A 127 -21.54 15.66 7.72
N LEU A 128 -21.22 14.88 6.67
CA LEU A 128 -22.07 14.72 5.49
C LEU A 128 -23.31 13.89 5.85
N LEU A 129 -23.11 12.78 6.57
CA LEU A 129 -24.20 11.91 7.04
C LEU A 129 -25.16 12.66 7.97
N LYS A 130 -24.65 13.52 8.86
CA LYS A 130 -25.48 14.34 9.77
C LYS A 130 -26.38 15.35 9.04
N GLN A 131 -26.01 15.74 7.83
CA GLN A 131 -26.73 16.75 7.04
C GLN A 131 -27.49 16.13 5.86
N GLU A 132 -27.40 14.81 5.66
CA GLU A 132 -27.92 14.12 4.47
C GLU A 132 -29.41 14.42 4.24
N SER A 133 -30.22 14.40 5.30
CA SER A 133 -31.66 14.65 5.21
C SER A 133 -32.05 16.09 4.87
N SER A 134 -31.15 17.06 5.05
CA SER A 134 -31.40 18.48 4.78
C SER A 134 -30.76 18.98 3.49
N MET A 135 -29.98 18.14 2.80
CA MET A 135 -29.28 18.51 1.57
C MET A 135 -30.07 18.10 0.32
N SER A 136 -30.19 19.02 -0.64
CA SER A 136 -30.70 18.67 -1.98
C SER A 136 -29.70 17.82 -2.74
N SER A 137 -30.19 17.05 -3.73
CA SER A 137 -29.34 16.25 -4.60
C SER A 137 -28.31 17.09 -5.36
N GLU A 138 -28.65 18.32 -5.76
CA GLU A 138 -27.76 19.26 -6.42
C GLU A 138 -26.63 19.70 -5.49
N LYS A 139 -26.93 19.95 -4.22
CA LYS A 139 -25.92 20.31 -3.22
C LYS A 139 -24.95 19.17 -2.99
N VAL A 140 -25.44 17.93 -2.86
CA VAL A 140 -24.57 16.75 -2.69
C VAL A 140 -23.68 16.54 -3.91
N LYS A 141 -24.22 16.67 -5.13
CA LYS A 141 -23.43 16.58 -6.38
C LYS A 141 -22.32 17.63 -6.43
N SER A 142 -22.63 18.89 -6.10
CA SER A 142 -21.65 19.98 -6.06
C SER A 142 -20.55 19.70 -5.03
N LEU A 143 -20.92 19.26 -3.82
CA LEU A 143 -19.95 18.95 -2.77
C LEU A 143 -19.01 17.80 -3.17
N MET A 144 -19.56 16.74 -3.77
CA MET A 144 -18.77 15.61 -4.26
C MET A 144 -17.84 16.02 -5.40
N HIS A 145 -18.33 16.85 -6.34
CA HIS A 145 -17.51 17.42 -7.41
C HIS A 145 -16.32 18.20 -6.83
N ASP A 146 -16.58 19.14 -5.92
CA ASP A 146 -15.55 19.98 -5.31
C ASP A 146 -14.52 19.15 -4.53
N TYR A 147 -14.98 18.13 -3.78
CA TYR A 147 -14.11 17.20 -3.09
C TYR A 147 -13.20 16.42 -4.05
N ILE A 148 -13.78 15.82 -5.09
CA ILE A 148 -13.03 15.07 -6.11
C ILE A 148 -11.98 15.99 -6.73
N HIS A 149 -12.36 17.18 -7.17
CA HIS A 149 -11.46 18.14 -7.79
C HIS A 149 -10.34 18.59 -6.86
N ALA A 150 -10.62 18.83 -5.58
CA ALA A 150 -9.62 19.17 -4.59
C ALA A 150 -8.58 18.05 -4.42
N VAL A 151 -9.03 16.80 -4.24
CA VAL A 151 -8.14 15.65 -4.01
C VAL A 151 -7.34 15.31 -5.27
N VAL A 152 -8.01 15.08 -6.41
CA VAL A 152 -7.30 14.67 -7.65
C VAL A 152 -6.46 15.81 -8.22
N GLY A 153 -6.88 17.06 -8.01
CA GLY A 153 -6.11 18.24 -8.39
C GLY A 153 -4.80 18.34 -7.62
N ARG A 154 -4.86 18.18 -6.30
CA ARG A 154 -3.67 18.23 -5.42
C ARG A 154 -2.64 17.16 -5.76
N TYR A 155 -3.08 15.94 -6.07
CA TYR A 155 -2.20 14.78 -6.32
C TYR A 155 -2.00 14.43 -7.80
N ARG A 156 -2.35 15.34 -8.71
CA ARG A 156 -2.17 15.16 -10.15
C ARG A 156 -0.72 14.76 -10.48
N GLY A 157 -0.57 13.68 -11.25
CA GLY A 157 0.73 13.15 -11.68
C GLY A 157 1.48 12.34 -10.61
N LYS A 158 0.91 12.16 -9.41
CA LYS A 158 1.52 11.39 -8.31
C LYS A 158 0.87 10.03 -8.11
N VAL A 159 -0.37 9.90 -8.53
CA VAL A 159 -1.09 8.65 -8.67
C VAL A 159 -1.15 8.36 -10.19
N PRO A 160 -0.42 7.35 -10.69
CA PRO A 160 -0.35 7.03 -12.12
C PRO A 160 -1.65 6.47 -12.67
#